data_AF-A0A1I2IDC1-F1
#
_entry.id   AF-A0A1I2IDC1-F1
#
_cell.length_a   1.000
_cell.length_b   1.000
_cell.length_c   1.000
_cell.angle_alpha   90.00
_cell.angle_beta   90.00
_cell.angle_gamma   90.00
#
_symmetry.space_group_name_H-M   'P 1'
#
loop_
_entity.id
_entity.type
_entity.pdbx_description
1 polymer ?
#
loop_
_entity_poly.entity_id
_entity_poly.type
_entity_poly.pdbx_seq_one_letter_code
_entity_poly.pdbx_strand_id
1 'polypeptide(L)'
;MTFDLNCYGEGIKSLADLVGDFDLRSPMDVHAWYRIEWQAIAELLGFSQELEATLAPLRVISDRVSATNQAGLDAFARWLRRQRPGLSDSHARTQEAVLAQLLTAGEARSELWRVSADPTTLAAGACYDDGGQLRRAFYPDTAPGYFGDGWSGPPPRAESTCGWTTPLVLHLGTFPWVYSSRLDGPPIGARWTSANASPALTGMRAMARQLDPAGNLRQDARQVAAIYEHFTAHTAPLVARLPVYQSGRAVPGQLYRRAGFLYVHQGSLHLEGLSGPRGRITAPAYNYVLRRFACFFALRRAALRALIALPSDVQRIAESSTDPCLRRHVEEVARAG
;
A
#
# COMPACT_ATOMS: atom_id res chain seq x y z
N MET A 1 -20.90 8.52 -18.61
CA MET A 1 -20.16 9.68 -18.06
C MET A 1 -18.83 9.16 -17.52
N THR A 2 -17.69 9.78 -17.87
CA THR A 2 -16.37 9.32 -17.39
C THR A 2 -16.04 10.10 -16.13
N PHE A 3 -15.81 9.40 -15.01
CA PHE A 3 -15.39 10.04 -13.75
C PHE A 3 -14.05 10.76 -13.93
N ASP A 4 -13.97 11.99 -13.42
CA ASP A 4 -12.74 12.78 -13.44
C ASP A 4 -12.00 12.69 -12.09
N LEU A 5 -10.78 12.16 -12.12
CA LEU A 5 -9.90 12.04 -10.95
C LEU A 5 -9.35 13.39 -10.48
N ASN A 6 -9.46 14.46 -11.27
CA ASN A 6 -8.90 15.78 -10.95
C ASN A 6 -9.44 16.36 -9.64
N CYS A 7 -10.59 15.91 -9.15
CA CYS A 7 -11.12 16.33 -7.86
C CYS A 7 -10.20 15.96 -6.68
N TYR A 8 -9.31 14.96 -6.86
CA TYR A 8 -8.31 14.55 -5.89
C TYR A 8 -6.95 15.23 -6.10
N GLY A 9 -6.79 16.06 -7.13
CA GLY A 9 -5.54 16.76 -7.49
C GLY A 9 -5.14 16.56 -8.95
N GLU A 10 -4.48 17.56 -9.54
CA GLU A 10 -4.15 17.61 -10.98
C GLU A 10 -3.25 16.44 -11.44
N GLY A 11 -2.37 15.94 -10.55
CA GLY A 11 -1.45 14.85 -10.86
C GLY A 11 -2.05 13.44 -10.80
N ILE A 12 -3.27 13.29 -10.27
CA ILE A 12 -3.85 11.97 -9.95
C ILE A 12 -4.23 11.18 -11.20
N LYS A 13 -4.69 11.87 -12.25
CA LYS A 13 -4.99 11.21 -13.54
C LYS A 13 -3.73 10.61 -14.15
N SER A 14 -2.66 11.39 -14.29
CA SER A 14 -1.38 10.93 -14.83
C SER A 14 -0.75 9.82 -13.98
N LEU A 15 -0.94 9.88 -12.66
CA LEU A 15 -0.53 8.82 -11.75
C LEU A 15 -1.26 7.50 -12.07
N ALA A 16 -2.58 7.51 -12.19
CA ALA A 16 -3.37 6.31 -12.50
C ALA A 16 -2.96 5.70 -13.86
N ASP A 17 -2.62 6.53 -14.84
CA ASP A 17 -2.20 6.09 -16.16
C ASP A 17 -0.86 5.31 -16.16
N LEU A 18 -0.04 5.42 -15.10
CA LEU A 18 1.23 4.69 -14.98
C LEU A 18 1.07 3.16 -14.96
N VAL A 19 -0.08 2.66 -14.50
CA VAL A 19 -0.38 1.22 -14.41
C VAL A 19 -1.39 0.77 -15.46
N GLY A 20 -1.65 1.62 -16.45
CA GLY A 20 -2.65 1.36 -17.49
C GLY A 20 -4.09 1.45 -16.98
N ASP A 21 -5.01 1.26 -17.91
CA ASP A 21 -6.44 1.31 -17.65
C ASP A 21 -7.09 -0.06 -17.88
N PHE A 22 -8.23 -0.31 -17.23
CA PHE A 22 -8.98 -1.56 -17.39
C PHE A 22 -10.48 -1.36 -17.11
N ASP A 23 -11.32 -2.21 -17.71
CA ASP A 23 -12.77 -2.23 -17.48
C ASP A 23 -13.17 -3.37 -16.54
N LEU A 24 -13.77 -3.04 -15.39
CA LEU A 24 -14.29 -4.03 -14.44
C LEU A 24 -15.43 -4.88 -15.02
N ARG A 25 -16.07 -4.44 -16.11
CA ARG A 25 -17.08 -5.20 -16.83
C ARG A 25 -16.47 -6.23 -17.78
N SER A 26 -15.17 -6.15 -18.07
CA SER A 26 -14.43 -7.09 -18.91
C SER A 26 -13.66 -8.10 -18.04
N PRO A 27 -14.09 -9.37 -17.98
CA PRO A 27 -13.38 -10.40 -17.23
C PRO A 27 -11.93 -10.61 -17.70
N MET A 28 -11.64 -10.32 -18.98
CA MET A 28 -10.30 -10.41 -19.55
C MET A 28 -9.41 -9.28 -19.04
N ASP A 29 -9.90 -8.04 -19.07
CA ASP A 29 -9.14 -6.86 -18.61
C ASP A 29 -8.84 -6.97 -17.12
N VAL A 30 -9.85 -7.37 -16.32
CA VAL A 30 -9.69 -7.64 -14.88
C VAL A 30 -8.61 -8.69 -14.65
N HIS A 31 -8.67 -9.82 -15.34
CA HIS A 31 -7.68 -10.87 -15.16
C HIS A 31 -6.26 -10.39 -15.52
N ALA A 32 -6.11 -9.70 -16.66
CA ALA A 32 -4.82 -9.21 -17.12
C ALA A 32 -4.22 -8.18 -16.16
N TRP A 33 -5.01 -7.18 -15.76
CA TRP A 33 -4.55 -6.09 -14.90
C TRP A 33 -4.16 -6.60 -13.51
N TYR A 34 -5.03 -7.36 -12.84
CA TYR A 34 -4.73 -7.89 -11.50
C TYR A 34 -3.55 -8.86 -11.51
N ARG A 35 -3.42 -9.68 -12.56
CA ARG A 35 -2.25 -10.57 -12.71
C ARG A 35 -0.95 -9.77 -12.79
N ILE A 36 -0.90 -8.74 -13.63
CA ILE A 36 0.27 -7.86 -13.77
C ILE A 36 0.62 -7.21 -12.42
N GLU A 37 -0.37 -6.72 -11.69
CA GLU A 37 -0.13 -6.06 -10.42
C GLU A 37 0.38 -7.03 -9.34
N TRP A 38 -0.21 -8.23 -9.23
CA TRP A 38 0.30 -9.24 -8.31
C TRP A 38 1.68 -9.77 -8.71
N GLN A 39 1.97 -9.90 -10.01
CA GLN A 39 3.29 -10.27 -10.52
C GLN A 39 4.34 -9.23 -10.14
N ALA A 40 4.06 -7.93 -10.29
CA ALA A 40 4.98 -6.87 -9.89
C ALA A 40 5.29 -6.88 -8.39
N ILE A 41 4.28 -7.18 -7.55
CA ILE A 41 4.48 -7.36 -6.11
C ILE A 41 5.33 -8.60 -5.82
N ALA A 42 5.02 -9.73 -6.47
CA ALA A 42 5.66 -11.01 -6.22
C ALA A 42 7.12 -11.04 -6.68
N GLU A 43 7.43 -10.41 -7.80
CA GLU A 43 8.80 -10.25 -8.30
C GLU A 43 9.65 -9.46 -7.31
N LEU A 44 9.12 -8.32 -6.84
CA LEU A 44 9.85 -7.48 -5.89
C LEU A 44 10.08 -8.17 -4.53
N LEU A 45 9.07 -8.89 -4.04
CA LEU A 45 9.12 -9.52 -2.72
C LEU A 45 9.69 -10.95 -2.76
N GLY A 46 9.91 -11.52 -3.94
CA GLY A 46 10.54 -12.82 -4.14
C GLY A 46 9.61 -14.03 -3.98
N PHE A 47 8.32 -13.90 -4.31
CA PHE A 47 7.33 -14.98 -4.25
C PHE A 47 6.67 -15.32 -5.60
N SER A 48 7.29 -14.96 -6.73
CA SER A 48 6.72 -15.19 -8.08
C SER A 48 6.39 -16.66 -8.35
N GLN A 49 7.20 -17.59 -7.85
CA GLN A 49 6.95 -19.03 -8.04
C GLN A 49 5.66 -19.47 -7.34
N GLU A 50 5.43 -19.01 -6.10
CA GLU A 50 4.22 -19.31 -5.36
C GLU A 50 3.00 -18.69 -6.01
N LEU A 51 3.15 -17.47 -6.55
CA LEU A 51 2.09 -16.78 -7.26
C LEU A 51 1.65 -17.53 -8.52
N GLU A 52 2.59 -17.96 -9.35
CA GLU A 52 2.23 -18.73 -10.56
C GLU A 52 1.52 -20.04 -10.21
N ALA A 53 1.93 -20.70 -9.13
CA ALA A 53 1.27 -21.91 -8.64
C ALA A 53 -0.16 -21.67 -8.13
N THR A 54 -0.46 -20.52 -7.53
CA THR A 54 -1.82 -20.20 -7.05
C THR A 54 -2.71 -19.61 -8.14
N LEU A 55 -2.15 -18.96 -9.17
CA LEU A 55 -2.91 -18.41 -10.29
C LEU A 55 -3.30 -19.46 -11.34
N ALA A 56 -2.50 -20.53 -11.52
CA ALA A 56 -2.73 -21.54 -12.55
C ALA A 56 -4.17 -22.12 -12.60
N PRO A 57 -4.87 -22.37 -11.46
CA PRO A 57 -6.22 -22.92 -11.47
C PRO A 57 -7.35 -21.94 -11.84
N LEU A 58 -7.12 -20.63 -11.91
CA LEU A 58 -8.20 -19.62 -11.90
C LEU A 58 -8.89 -19.36 -13.26
N ARG A 59 -8.66 -20.19 -14.28
CA ARG A 59 -9.03 -19.88 -15.68
C ARG A 59 -10.55 -19.67 -15.92
N VAL A 60 -11.43 -20.19 -15.07
CA VAL A 60 -12.90 -20.23 -15.28
C VAL A 60 -13.71 -19.57 -14.14
N ILE A 61 -13.09 -18.74 -13.30
CA ILE A 61 -13.79 -18.16 -12.13
C ILE A 61 -14.61 -16.93 -12.53
N SER A 62 -15.82 -16.82 -11.96
CA SER A 62 -16.73 -15.69 -12.14
C SER A 62 -16.29 -14.45 -11.36
N ASP A 63 -15.94 -14.59 -10.07
CA ASP A 63 -15.38 -13.51 -9.25
C ASP A 63 -13.85 -13.41 -9.39
N ARG A 64 -13.40 -12.86 -10.51
CA ARG A 64 -11.96 -12.78 -10.84
C ARG A 64 -11.18 -11.84 -9.95
N VAL A 65 -11.81 -10.80 -9.41
CA VAL A 65 -11.15 -9.84 -8.51
C VAL A 65 -10.80 -10.52 -7.21
N SER A 66 -11.79 -11.06 -6.49
CA SER A 66 -11.55 -11.73 -5.20
C SER A 66 -10.66 -12.94 -5.36
N ALA A 67 -10.86 -13.74 -6.42
CA ALA A 67 -10.05 -14.93 -6.65
C ALA A 67 -8.57 -14.60 -6.91
N THR A 68 -8.28 -13.54 -7.70
CA THR A 68 -6.88 -13.16 -7.98
C THR A 68 -6.22 -12.55 -6.75
N ASN A 69 -6.93 -11.70 -6.00
CA ASN A 69 -6.45 -11.16 -4.72
C ASN A 69 -6.18 -12.28 -3.69
N GLN A 70 -7.08 -13.25 -3.57
CA GLN A 70 -6.91 -14.39 -2.68
C GLN A 70 -5.72 -15.26 -3.09
N ALA A 71 -5.55 -15.55 -4.38
CA ALA A 71 -4.41 -16.30 -4.88
C ALA A 71 -3.06 -15.60 -4.60
N GLY A 72 -3.02 -14.27 -4.71
CA GLY A 72 -1.87 -13.47 -4.33
C GLY A 72 -1.54 -13.55 -2.83
N LEU A 73 -2.57 -13.46 -1.98
CA LEU A 73 -2.44 -13.61 -0.53
C LEU A 73 -2.00 -15.02 -0.12
N ASP A 74 -2.54 -16.05 -0.77
CA ASP A 74 -2.17 -17.45 -0.52
C ASP A 74 -0.74 -17.73 -0.94
N ALA A 75 -0.29 -17.17 -2.06
CA ALA A 75 1.09 -17.24 -2.51
C ALA A 75 2.04 -16.58 -1.49
N PHE A 76 1.69 -15.36 -1.05
CA PHE A 76 2.46 -14.66 -0.03
C PHE A 76 2.52 -15.44 1.30
N ALA A 77 1.40 -16.02 1.74
CA ALA A 77 1.35 -16.87 2.94
C ALA A 77 2.21 -18.13 2.81
N ARG A 78 2.21 -18.79 1.64
CA ARG A 78 3.09 -19.94 1.34
C ARG A 78 4.56 -19.53 1.38
N TRP A 79 4.88 -18.39 0.80
CA TRP A 79 6.24 -17.85 0.79
C TRP A 79 6.72 -17.52 2.21
N LEU A 80 5.90 -16.85 3.03
CA LEU A 80 6.21 -16.50 4.41
C LEU A 80 6.56 -17.73 5.27
N ARG A 81 5.81 -18.84 5.11
CA ARG A 81 6.08 -20.08 5.86
C ARG A 81 7.47 -20.68 5.61
N ARG A 82 8.13 -20.32 4.51
CA ARG A 82 9.50 -20.76 4.19
C ARG A 82 10.56 -19.74 4.60
N GLN A 83 10.15 -18.53 4.99
CA GLN A 83 11.08 -17.52 5.46
C GLN A 83 11.53 -17.82 6.89
N ARG A 84 12.74 -17.39 7.22
CA ARG A 84 13.21 -17.45 8.61
C ARG A 84 12.39 -16.47 9.45
N PRO A 85 11.92 -16.87 10.64
CA PRO A 85 11.30 -15.98 11.60
C PRO A 85 12.12 -14.69 11.79
N GLY A 86 11.47 -13.54 11.62
CA GLY A 86 12.07 -12.23 11.85
C GLY A 86 11.86 -11.72 13.27
N LEU A 87 10.90 -12.30 13.99
CA LEU A 87 10.44 -11.88 15.32
C LEU A 87 10.35 -13.07 16.28
N SER A 88 10.39 -12.78 17.59
CA SER A 88 9.94 -13.73 18.60
C SER A 88 8.41 -13.90 18.55
N ASP A 89 7.89 -15.01 19.07
CA ASP A 89 6.44 -15.23 19.10
C ASP A 89 5.71 -14.19 19.97
N SER A 90 6.34 -13.73 21.07
CA SER A 90 5.82 -12.66 21.93
C SER A 90 5.62 -11.38 21.13
N HIS A 91 6.66 -10.96 20.39
CA HIS A 91 6.62 -9.78 19.54
C HIS A 91 5.57 -9.91 18.43
N ALA A 92 5.56 -11.04 17.72
CA ALA A 92 4.63 -11.24 16.62
C ALA A 92 3.16 -11.28 17.08
N ARG A 93 2.85 -11.91 18.22
CA ARG A 93 1.48 -11.88 18.78
C ARG A 93 1.02 -10.48 19.14
N THR A 94 1.89 -9.67 19.76
CA THR A 94 1.57 -8.27 20.04
C THR A 94 1.34 -7.49 18.75
N GLN A 95 2.21 -7.65 17.74
CA GLN A 95 1.99 -7.00 16.44
C GLN A 95 0.67 -7.39 15.79
N GLU A 96 0.32 -8.69 15.80
CA GLU A 96 -0.94 -9.19 15.26
C GLU A 96 -2.15 -8.54 15.95
N ALA A 97 -2.17 -8.52 17.29
CA ALA A 97 -3.25 -7.93 18.07
C ALA A 97 -3.40 -6.42 17.81
N VAL A 98 -2.28 -5.70 17.74
CA VAL A 98 -2.27 -4.27 17.42
C VAL A 98 -2.77 -4.02 15.99
N LEU A 99 -2.30 -4.78 15.00
CA LEU A 99 -2.75 -4.63 13.61
C LEU A 99 -4.25 -4.90 13.49
N ALA A 100 -4.77 -5.95 14.13
CA ALA A 100 -6.20 -6.24 14.12
C ALA A 100 -7.04 -5.06 14.66
N GLN A 101 -6.62 -4.46 15.77
CA GLN A 101 -7.26 -3.26 16.34
C GLN A 101 -7.18 -2.05 15.40
N LEU A 102 -5.99 -1.78 14.85
CA LEU A 102 -5.78 -0.66 13.92
C LEU A 102 -6.62 -0.80 12.64
N LEU A 103 -6.72 -2.01 12.10
CA LEU A 103 -7.55 -2.29 10.92
C LEU A 103 -9.02 -2.05 11.21
N THR A 104 -9.50 -2.51 12.36
CA THR A 104 -10.90 -2.31 12.77
C THR A 104 -11.22 -0.82 12.92
N ALA A 105 -10.33 -0.07 13.58
CA ALA A 105 -10.48 1.37 13.76
C ALA A 105 -10.36 2.14 12.42
N GLY A 106 -9.44 1.73 11.54
CA GLY A 106 -9.29 2.30 10.21
C GLY A 106 -10.53 2.08 9.34
N GLU A 107 -11.15 0.90 9.43
CA GLU A 107 -12.36 0.58 8.64
C GLU A 107 -13.53 1.46 9.07
N ALA A 108 -13.71 1.64 10.38
CA ALA A 108 -14.72 2.51 10.94
C ALA A 108 -14.53 3.99 10.53
N ARG A 109 -13.29 4.42 10.29
CA ARG A 109 -12.96 5.80 9.91
C ARG A 109 -12.80 6.01 8.41
N SER A 110 -12.85 4.96 7.59
CA SER A 110 -12.53 5.04 6.16
C SER A 110 -11.07 5.45 5.87
N GLU A 111 -10.15 5.10 6.78
CA GLU A 111 -8.74 5.49 6.78
C GLU A 111 -7.82 4.26 6.91
N LEU A 112 -7.92 3.29 6.00
CA LEU A 112 -7.07 2.10 6.01
C LEU A 112 -5.68 2.33 5.44
N TRP A 113 -5.55 3.26 4.48
CA TRP A 113 -4.26 3.52 3.84
C TRP A 113 -3.21 3.92 4.86
N ARG A 114 -3.56 4.83 5.77
CA ARG A 114 -2.75 5.30 6.89
C ARG A 114 -3.56 5.19 8.17
N VAL A 115 -3.10 4.34 9.09
CA VAL A 115 -3.71 4.18 10.41
C VAL A 115 -2.85 4.86 11.47
N SER A 116 -3.50 5.45 12.47
CA SER A 116 -2.84 6.11 13.60
C SER A 116 -3.59 5.85 14.90
N ALA A 117 -2.86 5.56 15.97
CA ALA A 117 -3.42 5.38 17.31
C ALA A 117 -2.46 5.83 18.42
N ASP A 118 -3.03 6.16 19.57
CA ASP A 118 -2.30 6.32 20.82
C ASP A 118 -1.86 4.92 21.31
N PRO A 119 -0.56 4.66 21.54
CA PRO A 119 -0.09 3.35 21.97
C PRO A 119 -0.76 2.87 23.26
N THR A 120 -1.13 3.78 24.17
CA THR A 120 -1.74 3.43 25.46
C THR A 120 -3.13 2.80 25.33
N THR A 121 -3.80 2.99 24.19
CA THR A 121 -5.12 2.38 23.92
C THR A 121 -5.02 1.06 23.16
N LEU A 122 -3.81 0.68 22.73
CA LEU A 122 -3.57 -0.54 21.96
C LEU A 122 -3.33 -1.75 22.85
N ALA A 123 -3.52 -2.95 22.27
CA ALA A 123 -3.16 -4.21 22.91
C ALA A 123 -1.77 -4.16 23.56
N ALA A 124 -1.72 -4.40 24.87
CA ALA A 124 -0.50 -4.35 25.69
C ALA A 124 0.31 -3.05 25.55
N GLY A 125 -0.32 -1.91 25.23
CA GLY A 125 0.39 -0.64 25.03
C GLY A 125 1.23 -0.60 23.74
N ALA A 126 0.98 -1.51 22.80
CA ALA A 126 1.89 -1.86 21.70
C ALA A 126 3.30 -2.27 22.17
N CYS A 127 3.39 -2.89 23.35
CA CYS A 127 4.62 -3.40 23.94
C CYS A 127 4.57 -4.93 24.07
N TYR A 128 5.72 -5.58 23.96
CA TYR A 128 5.87 -7.02 24.17
C TYR A 128 6.99 -7.30 25.17
N ASP A 129 6.92 -8.45 25.84
CA ASP A 129 7.99 -8.91 26.73
C ASP A 129 9.09 -9.62 25.93
N ASP A 130 10.33 -9.19 26.13
CA ASP A 130 11.55 -9.78 25.60
C ASP A 130 12.47 -10.17 26.77
N GLY A 131 12.20 -11.32 27.38
CA GLY A 131 13.00 -11.85 28.48
C GLY A 131 12.93 -11.01 29.75
N GLY A 132 11.74 -10.51 30.10
CA GLY A 132 11.52 -9.65 31.26
C GLY A 132 11.74 -8.15 31.01
N GLN A 133 12.16 -7.76 29.79
CA GLN A 133 12.24 -6.37 29.37
C GLN A 133 11.11 -6.04 28.38
N LEU A 134 10.31 -5.02 28.69
CA LEU A 134 9.27 -4.55 27.77
C LEU A 134 9.87 -3.74 26.62
N ARG A 135 9.51 -4.12 25.38
CA ARG A 135 9.98 -3.48 24.14
C ARG A 135 8.81 -3.10 23.24
N ARG A 136 9.04 -2.10 22.38
CA ARG A 136 8.02 -1.60 21.42
C ARG A 136 7.80 -2.61 20.31
N ALA A 137 6.54 -2.94 20.02
CA ALA A 137 6.18 -3.86 18.95
C ALA A 137 6.39 -3.27 17.55
N PHE A 138 6.47 -1.95 17.40
CA PHE A 138 6.72 -1.29 16.12
C PHE A 138 7.75 -0.17 16.28
N TYR A 139 8.30 0.27 15.14
CA TYR A 139 9.15 1.44 15.08
C TYR A 139 8.31 2.74 15.24
N PRO A 140 8.74 3.72 16.06
CA PRO A 140 8.08 5.02 16.17
C PRO A 140 8.36 5.87 14.93
N ASP A 141 7.45 5.84 13.97
CA ASP A 141 7.56 6.57 12.70
C ASP A 141 6.91 7.96 12.78
N THR A 142 7.45 8.82 13.64
CA THR A 142 6.92 10.17 13.88
C THR A 142 7.85 11.31 13.46
N ALA A 143 9.05 10.97 12.97
CA ALA A 143 9.94 11.93 12.34
C ALA A 143 9.42 12.33 10.94
N PRO A 144 9.81 13.51 10.42
CA PRO A 144 9.48 13.88 9.06
C PRO A 144 10.02 12.87 8.03
N GLY A 145 9.14 12.41 7.13
CA GLY A 145 9.44 11.36 6.17
C GLY A 145 8.82 11.61 4.80
N TYR A 146 8.74 10.55 4.00
CA TYR A 146 8.22 10.61 2.63
C TYR A 146 6.70 10.51 2.54
N PHE A 147 6.00 10.24 3.65
CA PHE A 147 4.53 10.17 3.70
C PHE A 147 3.87 11.23 4.60
N GLY A 148 4.67 12.16 5.14
CA GLY A 148 4.20 13.30 5.92
C GLY A 148 5.34 14.04 6.61
N ASP A 149 5.05 15.21 7.18
CA ASP A 149 6.03 16.03 7.94
C ASP A 149 6.34 15.48 9.34
N GLY A 150 5.94 14.24 9.62
CA GLY A 150 6.01 13.65 10.94
C GLY A 150 4.82 14.07 11.78
N TRP A 151 4.95 13.88 13.09
CA TRP A 151 3.90 14.22 14.04
C TRP A 151 4.18 15.57 14.69
N SER A 152 3.18 16.45 14.68
CA SER A 152 3.23 17.81 15.22
C SER A 152 2.37 18.01 16.48
N GLY A 153 1.72 16.96 16.98
CA GLY A 153 0.81 17.02 18.13
C GLY A 153 1.53 17.03 19.47
N PRO A 154 0.80 17.29 20.58
CA PRO A 154 1.32 17.09 21.93
C PRO A 154 1.44 15.58 22.23
N PRO A 155 2.48 15.13 22.98
CA PRO A 155 2.69 13.71 23.27
C PRO A 155 1.43 13.06 23.87
N PRO A 156 1.24 11.74 23.66
CA PRO A 156 0.23 10.98 24.39
C PRO A 156 0.27 11.31 25.87
N ARG A 157 -0.90 11.34 26.50
CA ARG A 157 -1.08 11.83 27.88
C ARG A 157 -0.35 10.98 28.93
N ALA A 158 0.02 9.76 28.57
CA ALA A 158 0.76 8.83 29.40
C ALA A 158 1.78 8.06 28.55
N GLU A 159 2.89 7.66 29.17
CA GLU A 159 3.84 6.75 28.54
C GLU A 159 3.24 5.34 28.48
N SER A 160 3.50 4.61 27.39
CA SER A 160 3.19 3.17 27.37
C SER A 160 4.09 2.41 28.34
N THR A 161 3.75 1.16 28.61
CA THR A 161 4.51 0.27 29.52
C THR A 161 5.97 0.04 29.08
N CYS A 162 6.32 0.31 27.83
CA CYS A 162 7.69 0.27 27.29
C CYS A 162 8.26 1.67 26.99
N GLY A 163 7.75 2.71 27.64
CA GLY A 163 8.22 4.09 27.50
C GLY A 163 7.96 4.70 26.12
N TRP A 164 6.87 4.31 25.43
CA TRP A 164 6.48 4.89 24.15
C TRP A 164 5.68 6.18 24.37
N THR A 165 6.15 7.28 23.77
CA THR A 165 5.67 8.66 23.99
C THR A 165 5.16 9.36 22.71
N THR A 166 4.85 8.61 21.66
CA THR A 166 4.41 9.16 20.36
C THR A 166 3.30 8.28 19.79
N PRO A 167 2.42 8.77 18.91
CA PRO A 167 1.47 7.90 18.24
C PRO A 167 2.15 6.80 17.42
N LEU A 168 1.50 5.64 17.31
CA LEU A 168 1.83 4.64 16.31
C LEU A 168 1.17 5.04 15.00
N VAL A 169 1.96 5.22 13.94
CA VAL A 169 1.51 5.49 12.57
C VAL A 169 2.02 4.39 11.65
N LEU A 170 1.13 3.81 10.84
CA LEU A 170 1.48 2.82 9.82
C LEU A 170 0.81 3.16 8.48
N HIS A 171 1.57 3.07 7.40
CA HIS A 171 1.08 3.23 6.02
C HIS A 171 0.82 1.85 5.41
N LEU A 172 -0.37 1.29 5.67
CA LEU A 172 -0.72 -0.06 5.24
C LEU A 172 -1.02 -0.15 3.74
N GLY A 173 -1.41 0.96 3.09
CA GLY A 173 -1.56 1.01 1.62
C GLY A 173 -0.25 0.79 0.86
N THR A 174 0.90 1.02 1.51
CA THR A 174 2.24 0.77 0.98
C THR A 174 2.95 -0.40 1.65
N PHE A 175 2.22 -1.23 2.43
CA PHE A 175 2.79 -2.45 3.01
C PHE A 175 3.42 -3.29 1.90
N PRO A 176 4.66 -3.79 2.04
CA PRO A 176 5.42 -3.92 3.30
C PRO A 176 6.35 -2.75 3.68
N TRP A 177 6.36 -1.64 2.93
CA TRP A 177 7.00 -0.39 3.35
C TRP A 177 6.00 0.47 4.13
N VAL A 178 5.90 0.19 5.42
CA VAL A 178 4.87 0.77 6.31
C VAL A 178 5.29 2.08 6.99
N TYR A 179 6.58 2.42 6.94
CA TYR A 179 7.15 3.57 7.65
C TYR A 179 7.64 4.63 6.66
N SER A 180 7.18 5.85 6.84
CA SER A 180 7.50 7.03 6.06
C SER A 180 8.98 7.41 6.08
N SER A 181 9.67 7.14 7.19
CA SER A 181 11.09 7.46 7.38
C SER A 181 12.04 6.30 7.06
N ARG A 182 11.53 5.10 6.72
CA ARG A 182 12.34 3.90 6.47
C ARG A 182 12.06 3.26 5.12
N LEU A 183 12.49 3.95 4.07
CA LEU A 183 12.44 3.48 2.68
C LEU A 183 13.84 3.14 2.11
N ASP A 184 14.87 3.23 2.94
CA ASP A 184 16.29 3.00 2.64
C ASP A 184 16.69 1.52 2.71
N GLY A 185 15.87 0.69 3.33
CA GLY A 185 16.14 -0.71 3.61
C GLY A 185 15.15 -1.70 2.97
N PRO A 186 15.33 -3.01 3.28
CA PRO A 186 14.40 -4.05 2.84
C PRO A 186 12.99 -3.79 3.39
N PRO A 187 11.95 -4.39 2.78
CA PRO A 187 10.56 -4.23 3.20
C PRO A 187 10.31 -4.77 4.62
N ILE A 188 10.39 -3.89 5.63
CA ILE A 188 10.36 -4.28 7.05
C ILE A 188 9.09 -5.05 7.41
N GLY A 189 7.94 -4.67 6.84
CA GLY A 189 6.65 -5.33 7.10
C GLY A 189 6.63 -6.80 6.68
N ALA A 190 7.39 -7.19 5.65
CA ALA A 190 7.48 -8.58 5.20
C ALA A 190 8.25 -9.47 6.19
N ARG A 191 9.02 -8.88 7.10
CA ARG A 191 9.75 -9.59 8.16
C ARG A 191 8.93 -9.79 9.43
N TRP A 192 7.69 -9.31 9.47
CA TRP A 192 6.81 -9.48 10.61
C TRP A 192 6.23 -10.89 10.66
N THR A 193 7.09 -11.86 10.98
CA THR A 193 6.76 -13.28 11.02
C THR A 193 7.54 -13.98 12.13
N SER A 194 6.88 -14.94 12.76
CA SER A 194 7.41 -15.82 13.80
C SER A 194 7.02 -17.27 13.48
N ALA A 195 7.40 -18.21 14.34
CA ALA A 195 7.00 -19.62 14.15
C ALA A 195 5.47 -19.79 14.27
N ASN A 196 4.83 -19.01 15.15
CA ASN A 196 3.42 -19.23 15.53
C ASN A 196 2.46 -18.10 15.13
N ALA A 197 2.97 -16.98 14.60
CA ALA A 197 2.14 -15.85 14.15
C ALA A 197 2.75 -15.15 12.92
N SER A 198 1.88 -14.60 12.06
CA SER A 198 2.27 -13.95 10.79
C SER A 198 1.62 -12.57 10.59
N PRO A 199 1.99 -11.55 11.40
CA PRO A 199 1.50 -10.17 11.20
C PRO A 199 1.74 -9.60 9.80
N ALA A 200 2.80 -10.06 9.12
CA ALA A 200 3.06 -9.73 7.72
C ALA A 200 1.88 -10.09 6.80
N LEU A 201 1.23 -11.24 7.03
CA LEU A 201 0.06 -11.64 6.25
C LEU A 201 -1.13 -10.72 6.52
N THR A 202 -1.32 -10.28 7.77
CA THR A 202 -2.36 -9.32 8.14
C THR A 202 -2.13 -7.94 7.50
N GLY A 203 -0.88 -7.46 7.49
CA GLY A 203 -0.51 -6.26 6.75
C GLY A 203 -0.74 -6.39 5.24
N MET A 204 -0.39 -7.54 4.65
CA MET A 204 -0.61 -7.81 3.23
C MET A 204 -2.09 -7.86 2.85
N ARG A 205 -2.93 -8.43 3.71
CA ARG A 205 -4.39 -8.42 3.56
C ARG A 205 -4.94 -6.99 3.58
N ALA A 206 -4.42 -6.13 4.46
CA ALA A 206 -4.82 -4.72 4.52
C ALA A 206 -4.50 -3.98 3.21
N MET A 207 -3.32 -4.22 2.63
CA MET A 207 -2.94 -3.67 1.32
C MET A 207 -3.82 -4.24 0.21
N ALA A 208 -4.04 -5.55 0.17
CA ALA A 208 -4.87 -6.21 -0.85
C ALA A 208 -6.33 -5.73 -0.82
N ARG A 209 -6.86 -5.32 0.35
CA ARG A 209 -8.18 -4.67 0.44
C ARG A 209 -8.26 -3.36 -0.35
N GLN A 210 -7.15 -2.66 -0.57
CA GLN A 210 -7.11 -1.45 -1.41
C GLN A 210 -7.15 -1.76 -2.92
N LEU A 211 -6.91 -3.04 -3.27
CA LEU A 211 -7.08 -3.60 -4.60
C LEU A 211 -8.44 -4.28 -4.77
N ASP A 212 -9.39 -4.07 -3.87
CA ASP A 212 -10.77 -4.54 -4.02
C ASP A 212 -11.69 -3.33 -4.24
N PRO A 213 -12.67 -3.35 -5.18
CA PRO A 213 -13.56 -2.23 -5.42
C PRO A 213 -14.30 -1.74 -4.16
N ALA A 214 -14.79 -2.65 -3.32
CA ALA A 214 -15.51 -2.28 -2.11
C ALA A 214 -14.56 -1.65 -1.07
N GLY A 215 -13.39 -2.26 -0.88
CA GLY A 215 -12.37 -1.73 0.02
C GLY A 215 -11.82 -0.38 -0.44
N ASN A 216 -11.59 -0.21 -1.74
CA ASN A 216 -11.13 1.02 -2.35
C ASN A 216 -12.16 2.15 -2.20
N LEU A 217 -13.42 1.92 -2.59
CA LEU A 217 -14.48 2.95 -2.51
C LEU A 217 -14.81 3.36 -1.07
N ARG A 218 -14.59 2.47 -0.10
CA ARG A 218 -14.71 2.80 1.33
C ARG A 218 -13.62 3.76 1.81
N GLN A 219 -12.41 3.73 1.23
CA GLN A 219 -11.32 4.61 1.64
C GLN A 219 -11.61 6.08 1.30
N ASP A 220 -11.33 7.02 2.21
CA ASP A 220 -11.25 8.45 1.88
C ASP A 220 -10.02 8.68 0.99
N ALA A 221 -10.26 8.83 -0.31
CA ALA A 221 -9.20 9.00 -1.29
C ALA A 221 -8.49 10.34 -1.19
N ARG A 222 -9.04 11.35 -0.51
CA ARG A 222 -8.34 12.62 -0.25
C ARG A 222 -7.15 12.41 0.67
N GLN A 223 -7.28 11.51 1.65
CA GLN A 223 -6.16 11.12 2.51
C GLN A 223 -5.03 10.49 1.67
N VAL A 224 -5.39 9.59 0.75
CA VAL A 224 -4.42 8.91 -0.12
C VAL A 224 -3.76 9.91 -1.08
N ALA A 225 -4.54 10.82 -1.66
CA ALA A 225 -4.04 11.88 -2.54
C ALA A 225 -3.07 12.82 -1.80
N ALA A 226 -3.40 13.27 -0.60
CA ALA A 226 -2.52 14.14 0.19
C ALA A 226 -1.18 13.46 0.52
N ILE A 227 -1.20 12.15 0.84
CA ILE A 227 0.04 11.40 1.09
C ILE A 227 0.86 11.27 -0.21
N TYR A 228 0.20 11.01 -1.35
CA TYR A 228 0.86 10.97 -2.64
C TYR A 228 1.47 12.33 -3.00
N GLU A 229 0.74 13.43 -2.86
CA GLU A 229 1.23 14.79 -3.11
C GLU A 229 2.49 15.08 -2.30
N HIS A 230 2.48 14.76 -0.99
CA HIS A 230 3.66 14.88 -0.13
C HIS A 230 4.82 14.01 -0.61
N PHE A 231 4.55 12.75 -0.97
CA PHE A 231 5.56 11.84 -1.51
C PHE A 231 6.19 12.40 -2.79
N THR A 232 5.38 12.95 -3.71
CA THR A 232 5.89 13.51 -4.96
C THR A 232 6.66 14.80 -4.75
N ALA A 233 6.20 15.68 -3.87
CA ALA A 233 6.88 16.93 -3.56
C ALA A 233 8.33 16.68 -3.10
N HIS A 234 8.55 15.60 -2.35
CA HIS A 234 9.87 15.27 -1.78
C HIS A 234 10.69 14.30 -2.63
N THR A 235 10.10 13.66 -3.64
CA THR A 235 10.81 12.74 -4.54
C THR A 235 11.02 13.29 -5.95
N ALA A 236 10.14 14.16 -6.46
CA ALA A 236 10.25 14.72 -7.79
C ALA A 236 11.58 15.47 -8.01
N PRO A 237 12.11 16.30 -7.07
CA PRO A 237 13.42 16.92 -7.24
C PRO A 237 14.58 15.93 -7.28
N LEU A 238 14.43 14.77 -6.63
CA LEU A 238 15.45 13.71 -6.63
C LEU A 238 15.43 12.96 -7.97
N VAL A 239 14.24 12.62 -8.45
CA VAL A 239 14.00 11.92 -9.71
C VAL A 239 14.38 12.80 -10.91
N ALA A 240 14.12 14.10 -10.86
CA ALA A 240 14.44 15.04 -11.94
C ALA A 240 15.94 15.11 -12.28
N ARG A 241 16.82 14.76 -11.33
CA ARG A 241 18.28 14.71 -11.52
C ARG A 241 18.75 13.52 -12.36
N LEU A 242 17.91 12.52 -12.55
CA LEU A 242 18.25 11.32 -13.30
C LEU A 242 18.06 11.51 -14.81
N PRO A 243 18.91 10.92 -15.65
CA PRO A 243 18.69 10.90 -17.09
C PRO A 243 17.41 10.15 -17.46
N VAL A 244 16.78 10.54 -18.56
CA VAL A 244 15.70 9.75 -19.18
C VAL A 244 16.33 8.61 -19.97
N TYR A 245 15.80 7.39 -19.80
CA TYR A 245 16.28 6.23 -20.54
C TYR A 245 16.11 6.43 -22.06
N GLN A 246 17.19 6.28 -22.81
CA GLN A 246 17.20 6.28 -24.27
C GLN A 246 17.86 5.00 -24.77
N SER A 247 17.15 4.23 -25.59
CA SER A 247 17.68 3.00 -26.19
C SER A 247 18.94 3.31 -27.00
N GLY A 248 19.98 2.48 -26.88
CA GLY A 248 21.27 2.66 -27.56
C GLY A 248 22.20 3.74 -26.97
N ARG A 249 21.75 4.48 -25.96
CA ARG A 249 22.57 5.49 -25.25
C ARG A 249 22.69 5.23 -23.75
N ALA A 250 22.07 4.15 -23.27
CA ALA A 250 22.08 3.82 -21.86
C ALA A 250 23.42 3.20 -21.43
N VAL A 251 24.01 3.75 -20.38
CA VAL A 251 25.17 3.21 -19.69
C VAL A 251 24.73 2.07 -18.76
N PRO A 252 25.37 0.88 -18.84
CA PRO A 252 25.12 -0.21 -17.91
C PRO A 252 25.30 0.20 -16.45
N GLY A 253 24.42 -0.27 -15.57
CA GLY A 253 24.44 0.02 -14.14
C GLY A 253 23.93 1.42 -13.74
N GLN A 254 23.75 2.35 -14.68
CA GLN A 254 23.24 3.68 -14.36
C GLN A 254 21.73 3.67 -14.12
N LEU A 255 21.28 4.47 -13.16
CA LEU A 255 19.87 4.71 -12.85
C LEU A 255 19.25 5.75 -13.79
N TYR A 256 18.09 5.42 -14.36
CA TYR A 256 17.33 6.22 -15.30
C TYR A 256 15.88 6.40 -14.86
N ARG A 257 15.23 7.43 -15.40
CA ARG A 257 13.77 7.54 -15.50
C ARG A 257 13.28 6.80 -16.74
N ARG A 258 12.25 5.97 -16.58
CA ARG A 258 11.57 5.28 -17.69
C ARG A 258 10.10 5.07 -17.38
N ALA A 259 9.21 5.62 -18.20
CA ALA A 259 7.75 5.46 -18.07
C ALA A 259 7.22 5.77 -16.65
N GLY A 260 7.70 6.85 -16.04
CA GLY A 260 7.31 7.25 -14.67
C GLY A 260 8.01 6.48 -13.54
N PHE A 261 8.74 5.40 -13.84
CA PHE A 261 9.47 4.61 -12.85
C PHE A 261 10.99 4.77 -12.96
N LEU A 262 11.70 4.25 -11.97
CA LEU A 262 13.15 4.08 -11.98
C LEU A 262 13.53 2.79 -12.70
N TYR A 263 14.59 2.85 -13.48
CA TYR A 263 15.09 1.75 -14.29
C TYR A 263 16.62 1.72 -14.28
N VAL A 264 17.22 0.53 -14.23
CA VAL A 264 18.66 0.35 -14.39
C VAL A 264 18.91 -0.47 -15.65
N HIS A 265 19.74 0.05 -16.56
CA HIS A 265 20.12 -0.70 -17.76
C HIS A 265 21.16 -1.77 -17.40
N GLN A 266 20.90 -3.03 -17.76
CA GLN A 266 21.84 -4.15 -17.53
C GLN A 266 22.39 -4.20 -16.09
N GLY A 267 21.52 -3.99 -15.10
CA GLY A 267 21.91 -3.98 -13.69
C GLY A 267 20.71 -4.21 -12.77
N SER A 268 20.95 -4.10 -11.47
CA SER A 268 19.93 -4.37 -10.45
C SER A 268 19.46 -3.08 -9.79
N LEU A 269 18.13 -2.86 -9.78
CA LEU A 269 17.52 -1.77 -9.03
C LEU A 269 17.82 -1.86 -7.53
N HIS A 270 18.07 -3.04 -6.98
CA HIS A 270 18.32 -3.24 -5.55
C HIS A 270 19.60 -2.57 -5.03
N LEU A 271 20.53 -2.23 -5.93
CA LEU A 271 21.77 -1.53 -5.57
C LEU A 271 21.62 0.00 -5.60
N GLU A 272 20.54 0.49 -6.19
CA GLU A 272 20.34 1.89 -6.49
C GLU A 272 19.35 2.57 -5.52
N GLY A 273 19.40 3.91 -5.49
CA GLY A 273 18.50 4.69 -4.67
C GLY A 273 18.66 6.19 -4.82
N LEU A 274 17.70 6.91 -4.25
CA LEU A 274 17.63 8.36 -4.22
C LEU A 274 17.98 8.84 -2.82
N SER A 275 19.04 9.64 -2.69
CA SER A 275 19.40 10.28 -1.43
C SER A 275 18.81 11.69 -1.38
N GLY A 276 18.03 12.00 -0.35
CA GLY A 276 17.43 13.32 -0.17
C GLY A 276 17.33 13.76 1.29
N PRO A 277 16.76 14.95 1.55
CA PRO A 277 16.65 15.53 2.89
C PRO A 277 15.80 14.69 3.87
N ARG A 278 14.93 13.82 3.35
CA ARG A 278 14.06 12.92 4.14
C ARG A 278 14.65 11.52 4.33
N GLY A 279 15.93 11.33 3.98
CA GLY A 279 16.60 10.03 4.03
C GLY A 279 16.89 9.47 2.63
N ARG A 280 17.33 8.20 2.58
CA ARG A 280 17.50 7.46 1.33
C ARG A 280 16.21 6.70 1.00
N ILE A 281 15.85 6.63 -0.27
CA ILE A 281 14.83 5.71 -0.79
C ILE A 281 15.53 4.74 -1.74
N THR A 282 15.41 3.44 -1.52
CA THR A 282 15.88 2.46 -2.50
C THR A 282 15.03 2.54 -3.77
N ALA A 283 15.65 2.33 -4.94
CA ALA A 283 14.91 2.39 -6.20
C ALA A 283 13.70 1.41 -6.26
N PRO A 284 13.79 0.18 -5.70
CA PRO A 284 12.65 -0.72 -5.62
C PRO A 284 11.53 -0.20 -4.69
N ALA A 285 11.87 0.40 -3.54
CA ALA A 285 10.87 0.99 -2.64
C ALA A 285 10.14 2.16 -3.31
N TYR A 286 10.87 3.04 -4.01
CA TYR A 286 10.26 4.15 -4.77
C TYR A 286 9.26 3.62 -5.81
N ASN A 287 9.69 2.67 -6.65
CA ASN A 287 8.83 2.10 -7.69
C ASN A 287 7.59 1.42 -7.09
N TYR A 288 7.78 0.67 -6.01
CA TYR A 288 6.68 -0.02 -5.32
C TYR A 288 5.63 0.96 -4.80
N VAL A 289 6.08 1.95 -4.03
CA VAL A 289 5.22 2.97 -3.41
C VAL A 289 4.46 3.75 -4.48
N LEU A 290 5.14 4.25 -5.51
CA LEU A 290 4.52 4.97 -6.61
C LEU A 290 3.45 4.09 -7.31
N ARG A 291 3.79 2.83 -7.56
CA ARG A 291 2.87 1.87 -8.19
C ARG A 291 1.64 1.59 -7.31
N ARG A 292 1.76 1.55 -5.98
CA ARG A 292 0.62 1.37 -5.08
C ARG A 292 -0.36 2.54 -5.16
N PHE A 293 0.14 3.78 -5.17
CA PHE A 293 -0.70 4.96 -5.39
C PHE A 293 -1.39 4.91 -6.77
N ALA A 294 -0.64 4.55 -7.82
CA ALA A 294 -1.18 4.40 -9.17
C ALA A 294 -2.30 3.36 -9.24
N CYS A 295 -2.10 2.18 -8.64
CA CYS A 295 -3.11 1.12 -8.59
C CYS A 295 -4.38 1.56 -7.87
N PHE A 296 -4.25 2.27 -6.75
CA PHE A 296 -5.39 2.75 -5.98
C PHE A 296 -6.31 3.63 -6.83
N PHE A 297 -5.75 4.60 -7.55
CA PHE A 297 -6.55 5.51 -8.38
C PHE A 297 -7.00 4.90 -9.72
N ALA A 298 -6.22 3.99 -10.31
CA ALA A 298 -6.64 3.23 -11.49
C ALA A 298 -7.86 2.35 -11.19
N LEU A 299 -7.83 1.60 -10.07
CA LEU A 299 -8.98 0.82 -9.61
C LEU A 299 -10.17 1.71 -9.25
N ARG A 300 -9.94 2.84 -8.55
CA ARG A 300 -11.04 3.77 -8.22
C ARG A 300 -11.73 4.30 -9.47
N ARG A 301 -10.96 4.70 -10.49
CA ARG A 301 -11.48 5.11 -11.80
C ARG A 301 -12.26 3.98 -12.49
N ALA A 302 -11.75 2.75 -12.48
CA ALA A 302 -12.44 1.60 -13.05
C ALA A 302 -13.76 1.29 -12.32
N ALA A 303 -13.75 1.31 -10.98
CA ALA A 303 -14.91 1.10 -10.12
C ALA A 303 -16.01 2.11 -10.39
N LEU A 304 -15.66 3.39 -10.49
CA LEU A 304 -16.64 4.45 -10.70
C LEU A 304 -17.26 4.42 -12.09
N ARG A 305 -16.47 4.12 -13.14
CA ARG A 305 -17.02 3.91 -14.49
C ARG A 305 -17.98 2.72 -14.58
N ALA A 306 -17.74 1.69 -13.78
CA ALA A 306 -18.55 0.48 -13.74
C ALA A 306 -19.62 0.49 -12.64
N LEU A 307 -19.80 1.59 -11.90
CA LEU A 307 -20.52 1.61 -10.61
C LEU A 307 -21.91 0.95 -10.68
N ILE A 308 -22.70 1.29 -11.70
CA ILE A 308 -24.07 0.76 -11.89
C ILE A 308 -24.08 -0.76 -12.13
N ALA A 309 -23.00 -1.31 -12.68
CA ALA A 309 -22.84 -2.73 -12.96
C ALA A 309 -22.18 -3.51 -11.81
N LEU A 310 -21.73 -2.83 -10.74
CA LEU A 310 -21.14 -3.48 -9.57
C LEU A 310 -22.23 -4.06 -8.66
N PRO A 311 -21.90 -5.02 -7.77
CA PRO A 311 -22.82 -5.52 -6.75
C PRO A 311 -23.45 -4.39 -5.90
N SER A 312 -24.69 -4.59 -5.46
CA SER A 312 -25.48 -3.55 -4.79
C SER A 312 -24.92 -3.09 -3.44
N ASP A 313 -24.18 -3.95 -2.75
CA ASP A 313 -23.43 -3.60 -1.55
C ASP A 313 -22.27 -2.65 -1.86
N VAL A 314 -21.60 -2.81 -3.00
CA VAL A 314 -20.55 -1.88 -3.46
C VAL A 314 -21.14 -0.53 -3.86
N GLN A 315 -22.29 -0.52 -4.53
CA GLN A 315 -23.02 0.71 -4.85
C GLN A 315 -23.39 1.49 -3.57
N ARG A 316 -23.92 0.79 -2.55
CA ARG A 316 -24.25 1.39 -1.25
C ARG A 316 -23.04 1.98 -0.53
N ILE A 317 -21.86 1.37 -0.66
CA ILE A 317 -20.61 1.94 -0.12
C ILE A 317 -20.30 3.28 -0.80
N ALA A 318 -20.47 3.38 -2.12
CA ALA A 318 -20.26 4.64 -2.83
C ALA A 318 -21.26 5.73 -2.40
N GLU A 319 -22.54 5.38 -2.25
CA GLU A 319 -23.62 6.28 -1.83
C GLU A 319 -23.42 6.82 -0.40
N SER A 320 -22.94 5.96 0.51
CA SER A 320 -22.72 6.31 1.92
C SER A 320 -21.31 6.83 2.21
N SER A 321 -20.47 6.99 1.19
CA SER A 321 -19.07 7.37 1.38
C SER A 321 -18.92 8.76 1.99
N THR A 322 -17.97 8.92 2.90
CA THR A 322 -17.59 10.23 3.46
C THR A 322 -16.73 11.05 2.49
N ASP A 323 -16.27 10.45 1.39
CA ASP A 323 -15.48 11.08 0.35
C ASP A 323 -16.36 12.02 -0.51
N PRO A 324 -16.15 13.35 -0.47
CA PRO A 324 -16.99 14.31 -1.20
C PRO A 324 -16.83 14.22 -2.72
N CYS A 325 -15.67 13.77 -3.22
CA CYS A 325 -15.47 13.54 -4.65
C CYS A 325 -16.39 12.41 -5.14
N LEU A 326 -16.40 11.32 -4.38
CA LEU A 326 -17.19 10.15 -4.66
C LEU A 326 -18.69 10.46 -4.60
N ARG A 327 -19.15 11.12 -3.53
CA ARG A 327 -20.56 11.51 -3.39
C ARG A 327 -21.05 12.37 -4.54
N ARG A 328 -20.27 13.39 -4.95
CA ARG A 328 -20.63 14.26 -6.07
C ARG A 328 -20.82 13.45 -7.36
N HIS A 329 -19.93 12.50 -7.62
CA HIS A 329 -20.06 11.64 -8.80
C HIS A 329 -21.30 10.75 -8.74
N VAL A 330 -21.60 10.14 -7.59
CA VAL A 330 -22.80 9.33 -7.41
C VAL A 330 -24.07 10.16 -7.65
N GLU A 331 -24.13 11.38 -7.13
CA GLU A 331 -25.24 12.32 -7.37
C GLU A 331 -25.38 12.68 -8.86
N GLU A 332 -24.28 12.92 -9.57
CA GLU A 332 -24.28 13.21 -11.01
C GLU A 332 -24.76 12.03 -11.84
N VAL A 333 -24.31 10.81 -11.50
CA VAL A 333 -24.76 9.57 -12.15
C VAL A 333 -26.25 9.34 -11.92
N ALA A 334 -26.73 9.55 -10.68
CA ALA A 334 -28.15 9.40 -10.34
C ALA A 334 -29.05 10.43 -11.05
N ARG A 335 -28.55 11.62 -11.37
CA ARG A 335 -29.29 12.64 -12.15
C ARG A 335 -29.31 12.36 -13.66
N ALA A 336 -28.36 11.57 -14.15
CA ALA A 336 -28.18 11.30 -15.58
C ALA A 336 -28.84 9.98 -16.05
N GLY A 337 -29.24 9.11 -15.11
CA GLY A 337 -30.02 7.90 -15.37
C GLY A 337 -31.52 8.15 -15.23
#